data_AF-D5VHI1-F1
#
_entry.id   AF-D5VHI1-F1
#
_cell.length_a   1.000
_cell.length_b   1.000
_cell.length_c   1.000
_cell.angle_alpha   90.00
_cell.angle_beta   90.00
_cell.angle_gamma   90.00
#
_symmetry.space_group_name_H-M   'P 1'
#
loop_
_entity.id
_entity.type
_entity.pdbx_description
1 polymer ?
#
loop_
_entity_poly.entity_id
_entity_poly.type
_entity_poly.pdbx_seq_one_letter_code
_entity_poly.pdbx_strand_id
1 'polypeptide(L)'
;MFRLFIYGIIAAAALAGGPASAQDRPADQRQRLLELAYALGESHALRQACEGEGDQYWRARMMRLVQVERPGPTLETQLRERFNAGFVALRGQYPACDEASRKAEAQAARHGQALALKLSQSTIQVRREAPAPDSVAEGEAAR
;
A
#
# COMPACT_ATOMS: atom_id res chain seq x y z
N MET A 1 -44.41 27.26 -46.14
CA MET A 1 -44.42 25.81 -45.89
C MET A 1 -43.60 25.53 -44.65
N PHE A 2 -44.26 24.97 -43.64
CA PHE A 2 -43.76 24.65 -42.30
C PHE A 2 -42.76 23.49 -42.31
N ARG A 3 -41.75 23.54 -41.42
CA ARG A 3 -41.03 22.43 -40.74
C ARG A 3 -39.96 23.07 -39.84
N LEU A 4 -40.11 23.22 -38.51
CA LEU A 4 -40.09 22.19 -37.45
C LEU A 4 -39.03 21.11 -37.75
N PHE A 5 -38.05 20.76 -36.91
CA PHE A 5 -37.80 21.02 -35.49
C PHE A 5 -36.48 20.29 -35.12
N ILE A 6 -35.96 20.54 -33.91
CA ILE A 6 -35.15 19.65 -33.06
C ILE A 6 -33.65 19.96 -32.95
N TYR A 7 -33.39 20.70 -31.87
CA TYR A 7 -32.17 20.71 -31.07
C TYR A 7 -31.68 19.30 -30.76
N GLY A 8 -30.46 18.97 -31.17
CA GLY A 8 -29.71 17.84 -30.64
C GLY A 8 -29.04 18.23 -29.34
N ILE A 9 -29.66 17.85 -28.22
CA ILE A 9 -29.12 17.96 -26.87
C ILE A 9 -27.85 17.11 -26.78
N ILE A 10 -26.68 17.74 -26.62
CA ILE A 10 -25.45 17.06 -26.22
C ILE A 10 -25.59 16.75 -24.73
N ALA A 11 -25.97 15.50 -24.41
CA ALA A 11 -25.98 15.00 -23.06
C ALA A 11 -24.52 14.86 -22.57
N ALA A 12 -24.08 15.84 -21.79
CA ALA A 12 -22.84 15.75 -21.03
C ALA A 12 -23.00 14.66 -19.96
N ALA A 13 -22.44 13.49 -20.22
CA ALA A 13 -22.30 12.43 -19.21
C ALA A 13 -21.28 12.91 -18.15
N ALA A 14 -21.79 13.47 -17.06
CA ALA A 14 -21.00 13.75 -15.86
C ALA A 14 -20.52 12.42 -15.27
N LEU A 15 -19.24 12.11 -15.47
CA LEU A 15 -18.56 11.07 -14.70
C LEU A 15 -18.49 11.55 -13.25
N ALA A 16 -19.42 11.07 -12.43
CA ALA A 16 -19.38 11.21 -10.98
C ALA A 16 -18.25 10.34 -10.41
N GLY A 17 -17.01 10.82 -10.53
CA GLY A 17 -15.87 10.31 -9.78
C GLY A 17 -15.97 10.82 -8.34
N GLY A 18 -16.67 10.10 -7.47
CA GLY A 18 -16.61 10.36 -6.02
C GLY A 18 -15.17 10.22 -5.50
N PRO A 19 -14.79 10.96 -4.45
CA PRO A 19 -13.44 10.88 -3.90
C PRO A 19 -13.17 9.43 -3.47
N ALA A 20 -12.13 8.82 -4.03
CA ALA A 20 -11.63 7.54 -3.57
C ALA A 20 -11.26 7.70 -2.09
N SER A 21 -12.04 7.08 -1.20
CA SER A 21 -11.76 7.11 0.23
C SER A 21 -10.43 6.41 0.48
N ALA A 22 -9.42 7.19 0.90
CA ALA A 22 -8.18 6.64 1.41
C ALA A 22 -8.50 5.65 2.53
N GLN A 23 -7.89 4.46 2.50
CA GLN A 23 -8.01 3.52 3.62
C GLN A 23 -7.27 4.09 4.82
N ASP A 24 -7.99 4.74 5.73
CA ASP A 24 -7.39 5.29 6.94
C ASP A 24 -7.20 4.17 7.96
N ARG A 25 -6.02 3.56 7.93
CA ARG A 25 -5.63 2.52 8.88
C ARG A 25 -5.41 3.11 10.28
N PRO A 26 -5.61 2.30 11.35
CA PRO A 26 -5.16 2.65 12.69
C PRO A 26 -3.69 3.10 12.71
N ALA A 27 -3.36 4.04 13.61
CA ALA A 27 -2.05 4.69 13.65
C ALA A 27 -0.88 3.69 13.75
N ASP A 28 -1.05 2.63 14.54
CA ASP A 28 -0.05 1.58 14.72
C ASP A 28 0.16 0.74 13.44
N GLN A 29 -0.88 0.53 12.64
CA GLN A 29 -0.77 -0.14 11.34
C GLN A 29 -0.12 0.78 10.29
N ARG A 30 -0.45 2.08 10.28
CA ARG A 30 0.24 3.06 9.41
C ARG A 30 1.74 3.09 9.73
N GLN A 31 2.09 3.11 11.02
CA GLN A 31 3.48 3.05 11.45
C GLN A 31 4.18 1.76 10.97
N ARG A 32 3.52 0.59 11.07
CA ARG A 32 4.07 -0.66 10.53
C ARG A 32 4.22 -0.66 9.01
N LEU A 33 3.35 0.01 8.26
CA LEU A 33 3.51 0.19 6.81
C LEU A 33 4.75 1.03 6.49
N LEU A 34 5.00 2.10 7.25
CA LEU A 34 6.20 2.94 7.12
C LEU A 34 7.49 2.16 7.42
N GLU A 35 7.46 1.29 8.43
CA GLU A 35 8.57 0.37 8.74
C GLU A 35 8.79 -0.65 7.63
N LEU A 36 7.70 -1.21 7.07
CA LEU A 36 7.79 -2.15 5.95
C LEU A 36 8.38 -1.48 4.71
N ALA A 37 7.95 -0.26 4.39
CA ALA A 37 8.51 0.50 3.28
C ALA A 37 10.02 0.75 3.45
N TYR A 38 10.45 1.08 4.66
CA TYR A 38 11.88 1.21 4.99
C TYR A 38 12.65 -0.09 4.75
N ALA A 39 12.17 -1.22 5.26
CA ALA A 39 12.79 -2.54 5.07
C ALA A 39 12.85 -2.97 3.59
N LEU A 40 11.85 -2.60 2.78
CA LEU A 40 11.88 -2.81 1.32
C LEU A 40 12.98 -1.97 0.65
N GLY A 41 13.21 -0.74 1.13
CA GLY A 41 14.30 0.12 0.67
C GLY A 41 15.67 -0.45 1.00
N GLU A 42 15.85 -0.92 2.22
CA GLU A 42 17.05 -1.63 2.68
C GLU A 42 17.34 -2.85 1.80
N SER A 43 16.34 -3.69 1.58
CA SER A 43 16.43 -4.88 0.73
C SER A 43 16.78 -4.50 -0.71
N HIS A 44 16.26 -3.38 -1.21
CA HIS A 44 16.56 -2.88 -2.53
C HIS A 44 18.03 -2.48 -2.69
N ALA A 45 18.59 -1.74 -1.74
CA ALA A 45 19.99 -1.32 -1.79
C ALA A 45 20.94 -2.52 -1.79
N LEU A 46 20.71 -3.47 -0.88
CA LEU A 46 21.53 -4.66 -0.76
C LEU A 46 21.45 -5.54 -2.01
N ARG A 47 20.25 -5.72 -2.56
CA ARG A 47 20.07 -6.48 -3.79
C ARG A 47 20.77 -5.82 -4.97
N GLN A 48 20.67 -4.50 -5.12
CA GLN A 48 21.38 -3.78 -6.19
C GLN A 48 22.89 -3.91 -6.09
N ALA A 49 23.46 -4.00 -4.87
CA ALA A 49 24.90 -4.24 -4.71
C ALA A 49 25.34 -5.57 -5.35
N CYS A 50 24.46 -6.58 -5.39
CA CYS A 50 24.72 -7.91 -5.96
C CYS A 50 24.25 -8.11 -7.39
N GLU A 51 23.16 -7.47 -7.79
CA GLU A 51 22.46 -7.73 -9.05
C GLU A 51 22.57 -6.57 -10.04
N GLY A 52 23.16 -5.45 -9.59
CA GLY A 52 23.33 -4.21 -10.36
C GLY A 52 22.21 -3.18 -10.15
N GLU A 53 22.52 -1.93 -10.47
CA GLU A 53 21.63 -0.77 -10.28
C GLU A 53 20.31 -0.86 -11.08
N GLY A 54 20.26 -1.72 -12.10
CA GLY A 54 19.07 -1.96 -12.91
C GLY A 54 18.02 -2.85 -12.24
N ASP A 55 18.33 -3.55 -11.14
CA ASP A 55 17.35 -4.41 -10.46
C ASP A 55 16.16 -3.59 -9.96
N GLN A 56 14.93 -4.05 -10.25
CA GLN A 56 13.68 -3.41 -9.85
C GLN A 56 12.81 -4.31 -8.96
N TYR A 57 13.35 -5.43 -8.47
CA TYR A 57 12.58 -6.47 -7.79
C TYR A 57 11.85 -5.93 -6.55
N TRP A 58 12.55 -5.15 -5.73
CA TRP A 58 12.01 -4.56 -4.51
C TRP A 58 11.20 -3.29 -4.78
N ARG A 59 11.57 -2.50 -5.79
CA ARG A 59 10.77 -1.33 -6.21
C ARG A 59 9.39 -1.76 -6.71
N ALA A 60 9.28 -2.84 -7.47
CA ALA A 60 7.99 -3.40 -7.90
C ALA A 60 7.12 -3.84 -6.71
N ARG A 61 7.73 -4.35 -5.62
CA ARG A 61 7.02 -4.71 -4.38
C ARG A 61 6.56 -3.50 -3.60
N MET A 62 7.38 -2.45 -3.54
CA MET A 62 6.97 -1.18 -2.97
C MET A 62 5.78 -0.57 -3.73
N MET A 63 5.79 -0.63 -5.07
CA MET A 63 4.64 -0.20 -5.87
C MET A 63 3.40 -1.05 -5.62
N ARG A 64 3.55 -2.37 -5.46
CA ARG A 64 2.46 -3.26 -5.07
C ARG A 64 1.92 -2.94 -3.67
N LEU A 65 2.78 -2.59 -2.72
CA LEU A 65 2.35 -2.17 -1.37
C LEU A 65 1.41 -0.97 -1.47
N VAL A 66 1.81 0.09 -2.19
CA VAL A 66 0.97 1.28 -2.39
C VAL A 66 -0.34 0.93 -3.11
N GLN A 67 -0.28 0.07 -4.14
CA GLN A 67 -1.47 -0.35 -4.89
C GLN A 67 -2.49 -1.11 -4.04
N VAL A 68 -2.01 -1.99 -3.15
CA VAL A 68 -2.87 -2.80 -2.27
C VAL A 68 -3.44 -1.97 -1.14
N GLU A 69 -2.61 -1.14 -0.51
CA GLU A 69 -3.00 -0.34 0.65
C GLU A 69 -3.85 0.89 0.30
N ARG A 70 -3.76 1.37 -0.96
CA ARG A 70 -4.47 2.57 -1.45
C ARG A 70 -4.46 3.72 -0.43
N PRO A 71 -3.26 4.12 0.06
CA PRO A 71 -3.14 5.13 1.08
C PRO A 71 -3.60 6.49 0.57
N GLY A 72 -3.96 7.40 1.48
CA GLY A 72 -4.13 8.81 1.16
C GLY A 72 -2.80 9.45 0.73
N PRO A 73 -2.83 10.62 0.07
CA PRO A 73 -1.65 11.24 -0.55
C PRO A 73 -0.50 11.49 0.44
N THR A 74 -0.82 11.88 1.68
CA THR A 74 0.19 12.08 2.74
C THR A 74 0.92 10.79 3.09
N LEU A 75 0.17 9.70 3.34
CA LEU A 75 0.78 8.41 3.70
C LEU A 75 1.52 7.81 2.49
N GLU A 76 1.01 7.96 1.27
CA GLU A 76 1.74 7.53 0.08
C GLU A 76 3.12 8.20 -0.03
N THR A 77 3.17 9.51 0.21
CA THR A 77 4.41 10.29 0.20
C THR A 77 5.38 9.76 1.25
N GLN A 78 4.91 9.59 2.49
CA GLN A 78 5.71 9.04 3.57
C GLN A 78 6.24 7.64 3.26
N LEU A 79 5.43 6.75 2.67
CA LEU A 79 5.89 5.42 2.29
C LEU A 79 7.05 5.50 1.29
N ARG A 80 6.96 6.36 0.27
CA ARG A 80 8.04 6.58 -0.71
C ARG A 80 9.29 7.15 -0.03
N GLU A 81 9.13 8.11 0.87
CA GLU A 81 10.23 8.68 1.64
C GLU A 81 10.93 7.64 2.50
N ARG A 82 10.18 6.79 3.20
CA ARG A 82 10.73 5.71 4.04
C ARG A 82 11.47 4.67 3.22
N PHE A 83 10.94 4.29 2.06
CA PHE A 83 11.65 3.42 1.12
C PHE A 83 12.99 4.04 0.69
N ASN A 84 12.99 5.31 0.29
CA ASN A 84 14.22 5.99 -0.11
C ASN A 84 15.22 6.10 1.06
N ALA A 85 14.74 6.36 2.28
CA ALA A 85 15.58 6.41 3.47
C ALA A 85 16.27 5.06 3.74
N GLY A 86 15.54 3.95 3.68
CA GLY A 86 16.13 2.61 3.86
C GLY A 86 17.14 2.26 2.77
N PHE A 87 16.86 2.66 1.53
CA PHE A 87 17.79 2.49 0.42
C PHE A 87 19.10 3.26 0.64
N VAL A 88 19.03 4.54 1.00
CA VAL A 88 20.22 5.36 1.27
C VAL A 88 21.02 4.80 2.44
N ALA A 89 20.34 4.37 3.50
CA ALA A 89 20.98 3.85 4.71
C ALA A 89 21.92 2.67 4.42
N LEU A 90 21.49 1.69 3.61
CA LEU A 90 22.31 0.51 3.33
C LEU A 90 23.20 0.66 2.10
N ARG A 91 22.84 1.47 1.11
CA ARG A 91 23.70 1.70 -0.05
C ARG A 91 25.05 2.31 0.35
N GLY A 92 25.06 3.22 1.32
CA GLY A 92 26.30 3.81 1.84
C GLY A 92 27.15 2.82 2.66
N GLN A 93 26.50 1.84 3.29
CA GLN A 93 27.16 0.85 4.15
C GLN A 93 27.69 -0.36 3.36
N TYR A 94 27.04 -0.72 2.26
CA TYR A 94 27.37 -1.88 1.43
C TYR A 94 27.53 -1.47 -0.04
N PRO A 95 28.68 -0.90 -0.44
CA PRO A 95 28.91 -0.42 -1.80
C PRO A 95 29.14 -1.54 -2.82
N ALA A 96 29.38 -2.78 -2.38
CA ALA A 96 29.64 -3.93 -3.25
C ALA A 96 29.07 -5.21 -2.65
N CYS A 97 28.88 -6.23 -3.49
CA CYS A 97 28.41 -7.54 -3.06
C CYS A 97 29.53 -8.40 -2.47
N ASP A 98 29.32 -8.83 -1.25
CA ASP A 98 30.22 -9.64 -0.43
C ASP A 98 29.41 -10.51 0.54
N GLU A 99 30.08 -11.19 1.48
CA GLU A 99 29.40 -12.02 2.47
C GLU A 99 28.57 -11.18 3.47
N ALA A 100 29.04 -9.99 3.82
CA ALA A 100 28.37 -9.13 4.80
C ALA A 100 27.05 -8.57 4.24
N SER A 101 27.07 -8.05 3.02
CA SER A 101 25.89 -7.58 2.29
C SER A 101 24.86 -8.69 2.06
N ARG A 102 25.28 -9.90 1.69
CA ARG A 102 24.37 -11.06 1.59
C ARG A 102 23.71 -11.43 2.92
N LYS A 103 24.46 -11.37 4.03
CA LYS A 103 23.90 -11.58 5.38
C LYS A 103 22.90 -10.47 5.73
N ALA A 104 23.23 -9.22 5.44
CA ALA A 104 22.34 -8.08 5.64
C ALA A 104 21.06 -8.22 4.79
N GLU A 105 21.16 -8.72 3.55
CA GLU A 105 20.01 -8.89 2.65
C GLU A 105 19.03 -9.89 3.24
N ALA A 106 19.55 -11.03 3.71
CA ALA A 106 18.74 -12.03 4.39
C ALA A 106 18.08 -11.47 5.68
N GLN A 107 18.77 -10.60 6.43
CA GLN A 107 18.21 -9.95 7.62
C GLN A 107 17.09 -8.96 7.26
N ALA A 108 17.32 -8.08 6.29
CA ALA A 108 16.32 -7.12 5.81
C ALA A 108 15.06 -7.82 5.28
N ALA A 109 15.23 -8.89 4.49
CA ALA A 109 14.12 -9.69 3.98
C ALA A 109 13.31 -10.34 5.11
N ARG A 110 13.97 -10.94 6.12
CA ARG A 110 13.27 -11.51 7.29
C ARG A 110 12.53 -10.45 8.10
N HIS A 111 13.13 -9.27 8.28
CA HIS A 111 12.48 -8.16 8.96
C HIS A 111 11.22 -7.70 8.21
N GLY A 112 11.31 -7.48 6.89
CA GLY A 112 10.15 -7.13 6.06
C GLY A 112 9.05 -8.19 6.11
N GLN A 113 9.41 -9.48 6.07
CA GLN A 113 8.45 -10.57 6.20
C GLN A 113 7.73 -10.55 7.56
N ALA A 114 8.46 -10.30 8.66
CA ALA A 114 7.86 -10.20 9.99
C ALA A 114 6.88 -9.03 10.11
N LEU A 115 7.20 -7.88 9.50
CA LEU A 115 6.31 -6.71 9.46
C LEU A 115 5.04 -7.01 8.65
N ALA A 116 5.18 -7.61 7.47
CA ALA A 116 4.05 -8.00 6.62
C ALA A 116 3.14 -9.00 7.33
N LEU A 117 3.71 -9.98 8.05
CA LEU A 117 2.95 -10.94 8.83
C LEU A 117 2.14 -10.25 9.93
N LYS A 118 2.75 -9.33 10.70
CA LYS A 118 2.04 -8.56 11.74
C LYS A 118 0.89 -7.74 11.17
N LEU A 119 1.09 -7.08 10.01
CA LEU A 119 0.02 -6.34 9.32
C LEU A 119 -1.16 -7.25 8.93
N SER A 120 -0.86 -8.44 8.41
CA SER A 120 -1.90 -9.42 8.04
C SER A 120 -2.71 -9.87 9.26
N GLN A 121 -2.04 -10.14 10.38
CA GLN A 121 -2.67 -10.54 11.64
C GLN A 121 -3.56 -9.43 12.20
N SER A 122 -3.08 -8.18 12.22
CA SER A 122 -3.90 -7.04 12.66
C SER A 122 -5.16 -6.88 11.81
N THR A 123 -5.05 -7.08 10.49
CA THR A 123 -6.19 -6.99 9.57
C THR A 123 -7.24 -8.07 9.86
N ILE A 124 -6.81 -9.30 10.20
CA ILE A 124 -7.72 -10.38 10.59
C ILE A 124 -8.46 -10.05 11.89
N GLN A 125 -7.78 -9.46 12.88
CA GLN A 125 -8.41 -9.11 14.15
C GLN A 125 -9.47 -8.01 13.99
N VAL A 126 -9.17 -6.95 13.21
CA VAL A 126 -10.16 -5.89 12.92
C VAL A 126 -11.42 -6.47 12.27
N ARG A 127 -11.29 -7.45 11.38
CA ARG A 127 -12.44 -8.13 10.76
C ARG A 127 -13.28 -8.92 11.76
N ARG A 128 -12.66 -9.56 12.76
CA ARG A 128 -13.38 -10.37 13.76
C ARG A 128 -14.16 -9.50 14.75
N GLU A 129 -13.62 -8.34 15.09
CA GLU A 129 -14.24 -7.41 16.04
C GLU A 129 -15.39 -6.60 15.42
N ALA A 130 -15.43 -6.46 14.09
CA ALA A 130 -16.53 -5.78 13.42
C ALA A 130 -17.85 -6.53 13.71
N PRO A 131 -18.87 -5.88 14.31
CA PRO A 131 -20.13 -6.55 14.64
C PRO A 131 -20.76 -7.11 13.36
N ALA A 132 -21.31 -8.32 13.45
CA ALA A 132 -22.11 -8.88 12.36
C ALA A 132 -23.23 -7.88 12.02
N PRO A 133 -23.51 -7.61 10.73
CA PRO A 133 -24.64 -6.77 10.37
C PRO A 133 -25.89 -7.37 11.00
N ASP A 134 -26.58 -6.55 11.80
CA ASP A 134 -27.78 -6.93 12.53
C ASP A 134 -28.68 -7.78 11.64
N SER A 135 -28.93 -9.01 12.11
CA SER A 135 -30.01 -9.82 11.60
C SER A 135 -31.30 -9.02 11.80
N VAL A 136 -31.75 -8.37 10.72
CA VAL A 136 -33.09 -7.83 10.57
C VAL A 136 -34.09 -8.96 10.83
N ALA A 137 -34.56 -9.02 12.06
CA ALA A 137 -35.73 -9.76 12.49
C ALA A 137 -36.39 -9.02 13.67
N GLU A 138 -36.74 -7.76 13.44
CA GLU A 138 -37.88 -7.14 14.11
C GLU A 138 -38.87 -6.73 13.03
N GLY A 139 -40.00 -7.44 12.97
CA GLY A 139 -40.99 -7.20 11.93
C GLY A 139 -42.16 -8.17 11.87
N GLU A 140 -42.67 -8.67 13.01
CA GLU A 140 -44.07 -9.09 13.05
C GLU A 140 -44.71 -8.72 14.39
N ALA A 141 -45.10 -7.44 14.49
CA ALA A 141 -46.16 -7.01 15.39
C ALA A 141 -47.45 -6.94 14.56
N ALA A 142 -48.37 -7.90 14.72
CA ALA A 142 -49.79 -7.70 14.41
C ALA A 142 -50.67 -8.85 14.94
N ARG A 143 -51.37 -8.57 16.05
CA ARG A 143 -52.71 -9.07 16.46
C ARG A 143 -52.86 -10.52 16.92
#